data_AF-A0A2V9R813-F1
#
_entry.id   AF-A0A2V9R813-F1
#
_cell.length_a   1.000
_cell.length_b   1.000
_cell.length_c   1.000
_cell.angle_alpha   90.00
_cell.angle_beta   90.00
_cell.angle_gamma   90.00
#
_symmetry.space_group_name_H-M   'P 1'
#
loop_
_entity.id
_entity.type
_entity.pdbx_description
1 polymer ?
#
loop_
_entity_poly.entity_id
_entity_poly.type
_entity_poly.pdbx_seq_one_letter_code
_entity_poly.pdbx_strand_id
1 'polypeptide(L)'
;MSSDIQNSLNCAPQKVLSRLLVYWLLIAAVWAQAGTSLQTLVRQGQAALEKEDYASAVSAFAEAYLVAPENLQVNRGLLLSQLQARE
;
A
#
# COMPACT_ATOMS: atom_id res chain seq x y z
N MET A 1 -17.88 11.04 -58.79
CA MET A 1 -18.96 10.68 -57.84
C MET A 1 -18.52 9.44 -57.08
N SER A 2 -18.63 9.44 -55.74
CA SER A 2 -18.18 8.42 -54.76
C SER A 2 -16.92 8.78 -53.97
N SER A 3 -17.00 9.86 -53.19
CA SER A 3 -16.04 10.17 -52.11
C SER A 3 -16.71 10.34 -50.74
N ASP A 4 -17.98 9.94 -50.58
CA ASP A 4 -18.81 10.28 -49.41
C ASP A 4 -19.16 9.10 -48.49
N ILE A 5 -18.53 7.93 -48.62
CA ILE A 5 -18.88 6.76 -47.78
C ILE A 5 -17.99 6.61 -46.53
N GLN A 6 -16.82 7.26 -46.47
CA GLN A 6 -15.89 7.06 -45.33
C GLN A 6 -16.14 7.97 -44.12
N ASN A 7 -17.10 8.90 -44.17
CA ASN A 7 -17.30 9.89 -43.10
C ASN A 7 -18.35 9.50 -42.03
N SER A 8 -19.00 8.33 -42.13
CA SER A 8 -20.10 7.94 -41.22
C SER A 8 -19.71 6.94 -40.11
N LEU A 9 -18.45 6.53 -40.01
CA LEU A 9 -17.99 5.53 -39.03
C LEU A 9 -16.98 6.07 -38.01
N ASN A 10 -16.76 7.39 -37.97
CA ASN A 10 -16.15 8.05 -36.82
C ASN A 10 -17.15 8.12 -35.66
N CYS A 11 -17.54 6.92 -35.22
CA CYS A 11 -18.31 6.63 -34.04
C CYS A 11 -17.50 7.16 -32.84
N ALA A 12 -18.01 8.23 -32.23
CA ALA A 12 -17.46 8.86 -31.04
C ALA A 12 -17.27 7.95 -29.78
N PRO A 13 -17.88 6.76 -29.59
CA PRO A 13 -17.66 5.98 -28.37
C PRO A 13 -16.35 5.17 -28.35
N GLN A 14 -15.72 4.88 -29.50
CA GLN A 14 -14.54 4.02 -29.59
C GLN A 14 -13.30 4.63 -28.89
N LYS A 15 -13.10 5.94 -29.05
CA LYS A 15 -11.94 6.66 -28.49
C LYS A 15 -12.08 6.94 -26.99
N VAL A 16 -13.32 7.01 -26.50
CA VAL A 16 -13.62 7.24 -25.07
C VAL A 16 -13.34 5.97 -24.26
N LEU A 17 -13.75 4.81 -24.77
CA LEU A 17 -13.46 3.50 -24.17
C LEU A 17 -11.95 3.25 -24.04
N SER A 18 -11.17 3.59 -25.08
CA SER A 18 -9.72 3.44 -25.05
C SER A 18 -9.05 4.33 -24.00
N ARG A 19 -9.53 5.56 -23.79
CA ARG A 19 -9.02 6.47 -22.76
C ARG A 19 -9.36 6.01 -21.34
N LEU A 20 -10.57 5.48 -21.14
CA LEU A 20 -11.00 4.92 -19.85
C LEU A 20 -10.19 3.67 -19.48
N LEU A 21 -9.88 2.81 -20.46
CA LEU A 21 -9.03 1.63 -20.26
C LEU A 21 -7.61 2.02 -19.81
N VAL A 22 -7.03 3.05 -20.44
CA VAL A 22 -5.71 3.58 -20.05
C VAL A 22 -5.77 4.23 -18.66
N TYR A 23 -6.86 4.94 -18.33
CA TYR A 23 -7.04 5.54 -17.01
C TYR A 23 -7.15 4.49 -15.90
N TRP A 24 -7.80 3.35 -16.18
CA TRP A 24 -7.87 2.19 -15.26
C TRP A 24 -6.50 1.51 -15.05
N LEU A 25 -5.66 1.46 -16.08
CA LEU A 25 -4.31 0.89 -16.02
C LEU A 25 -3.33 1.72 -15.16
N LEU A 26 -3.53 3.03 -15.05
CA LEU A 26 -2.63 3.92 -14.32
C LEU A 26 -2.80 3.89 -12.78
N ILE A 27 -3.88 3.28 -12.26
CA ILE A 27 -4.17 3.26 -10.81
C ILE A 27 -3.44 2.11 -10.09
N ALA A 28 -2.92 1.11 -10.82
CA ALA A 28 -2.38 -0.11 -10.21
C ALA A 28 -0.95 0.00 -9.67
N ALA A 29 -0.23 1.10 -9.90
CA ALA A 29 1.21 1.18 -9.61
C ALA A 29 1.59 1.64 -8.18
N VAL A 30 0.61 1.95 -7.31
CA VAL A 30 0.87 2.61 -6.01
C VAL A 30 1.01 1.60 -4.85
N TRP A 31 1.58 0.41 -5.04
CA TRP A 31 1.69 -0.57 -3.92
C TRP A 31 3.04 -1.28 -3.78
N ALA A 32 4.05 -0.97 -4.61
CA ALA A 32 5.31 -1.72 -4.61
C ALA A 32 6.32 -1.30 -3.51
N GLN A 33 6.13 -0.14 -2.86
CA GLN A 33 7.13 0.43 -1.94
C GLN A 33 6.97 0.01 -0.46
N ALA A 34 5.81 -0.55 -0.09
CA ALA A 34 5.44 -0.86 1.29
C ALA A 34 6.18 -2.08 1.89
N GLY A 35 6.58 -3.05 1.05
CA GLY A 35 7.14 -4.32 1.54
C GLY A 35 8.49 -4.19 2.26
N THR A 36 9.40 -3.36 1.72
CA THR A 36 10.75 -3.20 2.27
C THR A 36 10.77 -2.36 3.55
N SER A 37 9.93 -1.33 3.62
CA SER A 37 9.79 -0.50 4.83
C SER A 37 9.16 -1.31 5.96
N LEU A 38 8.11 -2.09 5.67
CA LEU A 38 7.42 -2.92 6.65
C LEU A 38 8.37 -3.91 7.33
N GLN A 39 9.15 -4.68 6.56
CA GLN A 39 10.04 -5.69 7.14
C GLN A 39 11.13 -5.06 8.02
N THR A 40 11.60 -3.86 7.66
CA THR A 40 12.59 -3.12 8.45
C THR A 40 12.00 -2.65 9.77
N LEU A 41 10.80 -2.07 9.75
CA LEU A 41 10.07 -1.61 10.93
C LEU A 41 9.75 -2.77 11.89
N VAL A 42 9.28 -3.91 11.35
CA VAL A 42 9.03 -5.12 12.15
C VAL A 42 10.30 -5.61 12.84
N ARG A 43 11.44 -5.64 12.12
CA ARG A 43 12.72 -6.06 12.71
C ARG A 43 13.20 -5.08 13.78
N GLN A 44 13.04 -3.78 13.58
CA GLN A 44 13.37 -2.76 14.57
C GLN A 44 12.53 -2.90 15.83
N GLY A 45 11.21 -3.10 15.69
CA GLY A 45 10.32 -3.34 16.82
C GLY A 45 10.67 -4.60 17.60
N GLN A 46 11.02 -5.69 16.91
CA GLN A 46 11.47 -6.92 17.56
C GLN A 46 12.78 -6.72 18.32
N ALA A 47 13.78 -6.06 17.71
CA ALA A 47 15.04 -5.78 18.38
C ALA A 47 14.88 -4.85 19.60
N ALA A 48 13.89 -3.95 19.57
CA ALA A 48 13.56 -3.10 20.70
C ALA A 48 12.89 -3.90 21.83
N LEU A 49 11.97 -4.82 21.51
CA LEU A 49 11.40 -5.77 22.49
C LEU A 49 12.47 -6.64 23.15
N GLU A 50 13.42 -7.16 22.39
CA GLU A 50 14.55 -7.96 22.91
C GLU A 50 15.47 -7.18 23.85
N LYS A 51 15.51 -5.85 23.71
CA LYS A 51 16.28 -4.94 24.56
C LYS A 51 15.47 -4.36 25.71
N GLU A 52 14.21 -4.77 25.87
CA GLU A 52 13.24 -4.20 26.82
C GLU A 52 12.99 -2.69 26.61
N ASP A 53 13.36 -2.16 25.43
CA ASP A 53 13.07 -0.79 25.03
C ASP A 53 11.65 -0.73 24.44
N TYR A 54 10.66 -0.78 25.33
CA TYR A 54 9.25 -0.82 24.94
C TYR A 54 8.79 0.47 24.26
N ALA A 55 9.41 1.62 24.57
CA ALA A 55 9.09 2.89 23.93
C ALA A 55 9.46 2.87 22.44
N SER A 56 10.69 2.46 22.11
CA SER A 56 11.12 2.30 20.72
C SER A 56 10.33 1.21 20.00
N ALA A 57 9.97 0.13 20.70
CA ALA A 57 9.17 -0.96 20.14
C ALA A 57 7.77 -0.49 19.73
N VAL A 58 7.09 0.29 20.59
CA VAL A 58 5.78 0.88 20.27
C VAL A 58 5.86 1.77 19.03
N SER A 59 6.89 2.62 18.91
CA SER A 59 7.05 3.49 17.73
C SER A 59 7.22 2.68 16.45
N ALA A 60 8.15 1.72 16.44
CA ALA A 60 8.45 0.92 15.25
C ALA A 60 7.25 0.09 14.79
N PHE A 61 6.51 -0.53 15.72
CA PHE A 61 5.31 -1.29 15.36
C PHE A 61 4.12 -0.40 14.99
N ALA A 62 3.99 0.81 15.55
CA ALA A 62 2.96 1.77 15.14
C ALA A 62 3.18 2.26 13.70
N GLU A 63 4.42 2.55 13.33
CA GLU A 63 4.78 2.87 11.94
C GLU A 63 4.53 1.68 11.00
N ALA A 64 4.87 0.46 11.43
CA ALA A 64 4.57 -0.75 10.65
C ALA A 64 3.06 -0.95 10.46
N TYR A 65 2.24 -0.58 11.45
CA TYR A 65 0.79 -0.71 11.42
C TYR A 65 0.15 0.19 10.37
N LEU A 66 0.70 1.39 10.14
CA LEU A 66 0.25 2.28 9.08
C LEU A 66 0.51 1.71 7.68
N VAL A 67 1.53 0.85 7.54
CA VAL A 67 1.91 0.25 6.26
C VAL A 67 1.10 -1.03 5.98
N ALA A 68 0.89 -1.87 7.00
CA ALA A 68 0.14 -3.12 6.86
C ALA A 68 -0.71 -3.41 8.11
N PRO A 69 -1.90 -2.81 8.23
CA PRO A 69 -2.78 -2.98 9.39
C PRO A 69 -3.35 -4.40 9.53
N GLU A 70 -3.45 -5.16 8.44
CA GLU A 70 -3.86 -6.56 8.45
C GLU A 70 -2.73 -7.54 8.86
N ASN A 71 -1.50 -7.05 9.01
CA ASN A 71 -0.36 -7.91 9.33
C ASN A 71 -0.41 -8.36 10.81
N LEU A 72 -0.64 -9.66 11.03
CA LEU A 72 -0.73 -10.25 12.36
C LEU A 72 0.53 -10.05 13.20
N GLN A 73 1.71 -10.08 12.59
CA GLN A 73 2.98 -9.89 13.30
C GLN A 73 3.13 -8.47 13.82
N VAL A 74 2.73 -7.48 13.02
CA VAL A 74 2.70 -6.07 13.44
C VAL A 74 1.71 -5.87 14.58
N ASN A 75 0.50 -6.38 14.44
CA ASN A 75 -0.56 -6.23 15.45
C ASN A 75 -0.14 -6.85 16.79
N ARG A 76 0.44 -8.05 16.74
CA ARG A 76 0.98 -8.71 17.93
C ARG A 76 2.13 -7.91 18.54
N GLY A 77 3.08 -7.46 17.73
CA GLY A 77 4.23 -6.68 18.20
C GLY A 77 3.80 -5.38 18.87
N LEU A 78 2.85 -4.66 18.28
CA LEU A 78 2.29 -3.43 18.84
C LEU A 78 1.59 -3.68 20.18
N LEU A 79 0.73 -4.70 20.24
CA LEU A 79 0.02 -5.07 21.48
C LEU A 79 1.01 -5.41 22.60
N LEU A 80 1.99 -6.28 22.33
CA LEU A 80 2.99 -6.68 23.32
C LEU A 80 3.79 -5.49 23.83
N SER A 81 4.27 -4.64 22.92
CA SER A 81 5.04 -3.45 23.28
C SER A 81 4.23 -2.49 24.17
N GLN A 82 2.95 -2.30 23.86
CA GLN A 82 2.05 -1.45 24.66
C GLN A 82 1.67 -2.04 26.02
N LEU A 83 1.67 -3.36 26.16
CA LEU A 83 1.46 -4.01 27.44
C LEU A 83 2.68 -3.83 28.33
N GLN A 84 3.87 -4.14 27.81
CA GLN A 84 5.12 -4.05 28.58
C GLN A 84 5.52 -2.62 28.90
N ALA A 85 5.20 -1.63 28.04
CA ALA A 85 5.44 -0.22 28.35
C ALA A 85 4.59 0.31 29.53
N ARG A 86 3.58 -0.46 29.98
CA ARG A 86 2.69 -0.09 31.09
C ARG A 86 2.96 -0.85 32.38
N GLU A 87 3.84 -1.86 32.34
CA GLU A 87 4.32 -2.60 33.52
C GLU A 87 5.48 -1.86 34.19
#